data_AF-A0A7J7KAK5-F1
#
_entry.id   AF-A0A7J7KAK5-F1
#
_cell.length_a   1.000
_cell.length_b   1.000
_cell.length_c   1.000
_cell.angle_alpha   90.00
_cell.angle_beta   90.00
_cell.angle_gamma   90.00
#
_symmetry.space_group_name_H-M   'P 1'
#
loop_
_entity.id
_entity.type
_entity.pdbx_description
1 polymer ?
#
loop_
_entity_poly.entity_id
_entity_poly.type
_entity_poly.pdbx_seq_one_letter_code
_entity_poly.pdbx_strand_id
1 'polypeptide(L)'
;MSTATLEYSAKLAGGSIYIPFKLGRNDCDLAHPPAKSNPSPIDTSLLLFLQNNFNVTDKEAVALLGLRTLGRCNRNISGYQGQWDSTPLGLDNHYFINMVSTGWFIQKMVTPMAKFLVSSQWSKIRGQHFSMMLHADMAIYKSFNVSGQFDEPDCEFDDCPFASTAVYVEEFAKSEAAFYKTLSIAYTKMLEGDGAGLVTAI
;
A
#
# COMPACT_ATOMS: atom_id res chain seq x y z
N MET A 1 9.55 7.67 4.04
CA MET A 1 9.27 8.95 3.37
C MET A 1 9.05 10.00 4.46
N SER A 2 9.48 11.25 4.28
CA SER A 2 9.19 12.30 5.27
C SER A 2 7.81 12.91 5.02
N THR A 3 7.25 13.62 6.02
CA THR A 3 5.99 14.36 5.87
C THR A 3 6.08 15.38 4.74
N ALA A 4 7.14 16.18 4.70
CA ALA A 4 7.37 17.19 3.66
C ALA A 4 7.46 16.58 2.25
N THR A 5 8.09 15.41 2.09
CA THR A 5 8.11 14.71 0.81
C THR A 5 6.70 14.28 0.38
N LEU A 6 5.90 13.77 1.32
CA LEU A 6 4.55 13.32 1.02
C LEU A 6 3.61 14.48 0.66
N GLU A 7 3.72 15.61 1.37
CA GLU A 7 3.00 16.85 1.05
C GLU A 7 3.39 17.40 -0.33
N TYR A 8 4.69 17.35 -0.66
CA TYR A 8 5.17 17.76 -1.98
C TYR A 8 4.67 16.83 -3.09
N SER A 9 4.67 15.52 -2.87
CA SER A 9 4.09 14.54 -3.81
C SER A 9 2.60 14.79 -4.05
N ALA A 10 1.83 15.15 -3.03
CA ALA A 10 0.42 15.52 -3.20
C ALA A 10 0.28 16.78 -4.06
N LYS A 11 1.12 17.79 -3.80
CA LYS A 11 1.14 19.02 -4.59
C LYS A 11 1.48 18.78 -6.06
N LEU A 12 2.38 17.84 -6.36
CA LEU A 12 2.71 17.45 -7.74
C LEU A 12 1.51 16.85 -8.48
N ALA A 13 0.61 16.16 -7.77
CA ALA A 13 -0.62 15.61 -8.33
C ALA A 13 -1.77 16.62 -8.40
N GLY A 14 -1.56 17.87 -7.96
CA GLY A 14 -2.61 18.89 -7.88
C GLY A 14 -3.44 18.84 -6.59
N GLY A 15 -3.08 17.96 -5.65
CA GLY A 15 -3.68 17.82 -4.33
C GLY A 15 -3.01 18.68 -3.25
N SER A 16 -3.57 18.66 -2.05
CA SER A 16 -2.96 19.24 -0.87
C SER A 16 -3.32 18.41 0.37
N ILE A 17 -2.28 17.95 1.06
CA ILE A 17 -2.36 17.27 2.35
C ILE A 17 -1.45 18.01 3.32
N TYR A 18 -1.85 18.06 4.57
CA TYR A 18 -1.01 18.56 5.66
C TYR A 18 -0.81 17.43 6.67
N ILE A 19 0.44 17.17 7.04
CA ILE A 19 0.81 16.12 7.99
C ILE A 19 1.68 16.73 9.07
N PRO A 20 1.19 16.85 10.31
CA PRO A 20 1.95 17.46 11.39
C PRO A 20 3.23 16.66 11.65
N PHE A 21 4.36 17.36 11.61
CA PHE A 21 5.65 16.80 11.97
C PHE A 21 5.94 17.04 13.45
N LYS A 22 6.27 15.97 14.18
CA LYS A 22 6.67 16.04 15.59
C LYS A 22 8.15 15.68 15.75
N LEU A 23 8.82 16.45 16.60
CA LEU A 23 10.21 16.26 17.04
C LEU A 23 10.24 15.45 18.35
N GLY A 24 11.40 14.88 18.68
CA GLY A 24 11.65 14.23 19.97
C GLY A 24 11.94 12.73 19.93
N ARG A 25 12.13 12.13 18.75
CA ARG A 25 12.69 10.75 18.68
C ARG A 25 14.14 10.78 19.14
N ASN A 26 14.50 9.87 20.04
CA ASN A 26 15.88 9.65 20.45
C ASN A 26 16.44 8.46 19.65
N ASP A 27 17.67 8.62 19.16
CA ASP A 27 18.39 7.52 18.54
C ASP A 27 18.66 6.42 19.58
N CYS A 28 18.58 5.16 19.17
CA CYS A 28 18.83 4.02 20.05
C CYS A 28 20.34 3.71 20.15
N ASP A 29 20.82 3.35 21.34
CA ASP A 29 22.23 3.01 21.59
C ASP A 29 22.67 1.66 21.01
N LEU A 30 21.73 0.72 20.81
CA LEU A 30 22.00 -0.63 20.29
C LEU A 30 21.59 -0.76 18.82
N ALA A 31 22.36 -1.54 18.06
CA ALA A 31 21.87 -2.11 16.82
C ALA A 31 20.58 -2.88 17.13
N HIS A 32 19.50 -2.49 16.45
CA HIS A 32 18.12 -2.87 16.72
C HIS A 32 17.92 -4.35 17.16
N PRO A 33 16.95 -4.65 18.05
CA PRO A 33 16.41 -6.01 18.12
C PRO A 33 16.00 -6.46 16.71
N PRO A 34 15.97 -7.77 16.40
CA PRO A 34 15.67 -8.25 15.06
C PRO A 34 14.42 -7.55 14.54
N ALA A 35 14.54 -6.94 13.35
CA ALA A 35 13.47 -6.13 12.77
C ALA A 35 12.14 -6.88 12.91
N LYS A 36 11.10 -6.19 13.40
CA LYS A 36 9.73 -6.71 13.32
C LYS A 36 9.55 -7.27 11.90
N SER A 37 9.06 -8.51 11.79
CA SER A 37 8.93 -9.17 10.49
C SER A 37 8.09 -8.28 9.58
N ASN A 38 8.70 -7.84 8.47
CA ASN A 38 7.98 -7.06 7.47
C ASN A 38 6.83 -7.90 6.90
N PRO A 39 5.69 -7.27 6.58
CA PRO A 39 4.55 -8.00 6.03
C PRO A 39 4.91 -8.62 4.68
N SER A 40 4.39 -9.82 4.43
CA SER A 40 4.58 -10.51 3.16
C SER A 40 3.74 -9.85 2.06
N PRO A 41 4.23 -9.77 0.82
CA PRO A 41 3.48 -9.27 -0.34
C PRO A 41 2.31 -10.20 -0.75
N ILE A 42 2.33 -11.46 -0.28
CA ILE A 42 1.33 -12.49 -0.56
C ILE A 42 0.24 -12.50 0.52
N ASP A 43 0.63 -12.20 1.76
CA ASP A 43 -0.22 -12.36 2.92
C ASP A 43 -1.34 -11.31 2.96
N THR A 44 -2.58 -11.80 3.00
CA THR A 44 -3.79 -10.98 3.09
C THR A 44 -3.97 -10.36 4.49
N SER A 45 -3.11 -10.71 5.46
CA SER A 45 -3.09 -10.16 6.82
C SER A 45 -2.41 -8.79 6.96
N LEU A 46 -2.02 -8.13 5.87
CA LEU A 46 -1.36 -6.81 5.90
C LEU A 46 -2.13 -5.75 6.70
N LEU A 47 -3.47 -5.75 6.64
CA LEU A 47 -4.29 -4.87 7.47
C LEU A 47 -4.08 -5.12 8.97
N LEU A 48 -4.08 -6.40 9.38
CA LEU A 48 -3.86 -6.79 10.77
C LEU A 48 -2.45 -6.41 11.24
N PHE A 49 -1.44 -6.56 10.39
CA PHE A 49 -0.09 -6.08 10.67
C PHE A 49 -0.08 -4.57 10.96
N LEU A 50 -0.73 -3.76 10.12
CA LEU A 50 -0.78 -2.31 10.32
C LEU A 50 -1.50 -1.93 11.62
N GLN A 51 -2.63 -2.58 11.91
CA GLN A 51 -3.40 -2.37 13.13
C GLN A 51 -2.58 -2.65 14.39
N ASN A 52 -1.94 -3.82 14.43
CA ASN A 52 -1.18 -4.28 15.60
C ASN A 52 0.07 -3.44 15.88
N ASN A 53 0.61 -2.74 14.87
CA ASN A 53 1.87 -2.01 15.01
C ASN A 53 1.71 -0.49 15.08
N PHE A 54 0.60 0.07 14.58
CA PHE A 54 0.44 1.52 14.44
C PHE A 54 -0.87 2.05 15.02
N ASN A 55 -1.68 1.22 15.70
CA ASN A 55 -2.93 1.63 16.33
C ASN A 55 -3.88 2.37 15.36
N VAL A 56 -4.00 1.82 14.15
CA VAL A 56 -4.87 2.32 13.09
C VAL A 56 -6.13 1.47 12.99
N THR A 57 -7.23 2.09 12.55
CA THR A 57 -8.47 1.39 12.17
C THR A 57 -8.35 0.74 10.79
N ASP A 58 -9.29 -0.11 10.38
CA ASP A 58 -9.36 -0.66 9.01
C ASP A 58 -9.30 0.45 7.94
N LYS A 59 -10.10 1.50 8.11
CA LYS A 59 -10.16 2.64 7.18
C LYS A 59 -8.82 3.37 7.09
N GLU A 60 -8.15 3.57 8.22
CA GLU A 60 -6.83 4.21 8.28
C GLU A 60 -5.74 3.33 7.68
N ALA A 61 -5.80 2.01 7.88
CA ALA A 61 -4.88 1.05 7.26
C ALA A 61 -5.04 1.01 5.74
N VAL A 62 -6.29 1.00 5.24
CA VAL A 62 -6.59 1.14 3.81
C VAL A 62 -6.02 2.45 3.25
N ALA A 63 -6.15 3.56 3.98
CA ALA A 63 -5.57 4.84 3.56
C ALA A 63 -4.03 4.77 3.49
N LEU A 64 -3.35 4.13 4.46
CA LEU A 64 -1.90 3.93 4.41
C LEU A 64 -1.45 3.15 3.17
N LEU A 65 -2.21 2.14 2.74
CA LEU A 65 -1.91 1.39 1.53
C LEU A 65 -2.05 2.23 0.25
N GLY A 66 -2.88 3.27 0.28
CA GLY A 66 -3.00 4.26 -0.79
C GLY A 66 -1.68 4.97 -1.15
N LEU A 67 -0.69 4.97 -0.25
CA LEU A 67 0.66 5.46 -0.54
C LEU A 67 1.35 4.72 -1.70
N ARG A 68 0.87 3.52 -2.06
CA ARG A 68 1.36 2.74 -3.20
C ARG A 68 1.02 3.36 -4.55
N THR A 69 0.23 4.43 -4.62
CA THR A 69 0.21 5.29 -5.82
C THR A 69 1.62 5.79 -6.19
N LEU A 70 2.50 5.93 -5.18
CA LEU A 70 3.90 6.31 -5.36
C LEU A 70 4.81 5.11 -5.65
N GLY A 71 5.72 5.30 -6.60
CA GLY A 71 6.81 4.38 -6.89
C GLY A 71 6.38 3.14 -7.68
N ARG A 72 7.17 2.07 -7.52
CA ARG A 72 7.03 0.82 -8.26
C ARG A 72 7.76 -0.34 -7.58
N CYS A 73 7.31 -1.56 -7.84
CA CYS A 73 8.05 -2.76 -7.56
C CYS A 73 9.24 -2.93 -8.50
N ASN A 74 10.37 -3.38 -7.94
CA ASN A 74 11.56 -3.78 -8.68
C ASN A 74 11.78 -5.29 -8.51
N ARG A 75 11.91 -5.99 -9.63
CA ARG A 75 12.04 -7.46 -9.68
C ARG A 75 13.26 -7.97 -8.95
N ASN A 76 14.37 -7.24 -8.97
CA ASN A 76 15.63 -7.64 -8.32
C ASN A 76 15.61 -7.41 -6.81
N ILE A 77 14.65 -6.63 -6.29
CA ILE A 77 14.54 -6.30 -4.86
C ILE A 77 13.41 -7.11 -4.21
N SER A 78 12.24 -7.13 -4.85
CA SER A 78 11.02 -7.68 -4.27
C SER A 78 10.54 -8.98 -4.93
N GLY A 79 11.05 -9.33 -6.11
CA GLY A 79 10.48 -10.39 -6.97
C GLY A 79 9.32 -9.93 -7.86
N TYR A 80 8.69 -8.80 -7.53
CA TYR A 80 7.56 -8.19 -8.26
C TYR A 80 8.02 -7.08 -9.20
N GLN A 81 7.20 -6.75 -10.22
CA GLN A 81 7.58 -5.77 -11.22
C GLN A 81 6.42 -4.87 -11.64
N GLY A 82 6.70 -3.57 -11.71
CA GLY A 82 5.78 -2.59 -12.27
C GLY A 82 5.32 -1.57 -11.24
N GLN A 83 4.61 -0.57 -11.72
CA GLN A 83 4.02 0.50 -10.92
C GLN A 83 2.56 0.17 -10.60
N TRP A 84 2.06 0.65 -9.47
CA TRP A 84 0.64 0.51 -9.14
C TRP A 84 -0.23 1.47 -9.96
N ASP A 85 0.27 2.69 -10.18
CA ASP A 85 -0.38 3.72 -10.97
C ASP A 85 0.52 4.28 -12.09
N SER A 86 -0.13 4.88 -13.10
CA SER A 86 0.48 5.61 -14.22
C SER A 86 1.26 6.86 -13.82
N THR A 87 1.00 7.43 -12.64
CA THR A 87 1.62 8.66 -12.12
C THR A 87 2.47 8.43 -10.87
N PRO A 88 3.54 7.61 -10.92
CA PRO A 88 4.26 7.09 -9.74
C PRO A 88 5.01 8.14 -8.90
N LEU A 89 4.92 9.43 -9.23
CA LEU A 89 5.54 10.54 -8.50
C LEU A 89 4.53 11.40 -7.74
N GLY A 90 3.26 11.36 -8.14
CA GLY A 90 2.17 12.13 -7.55
C GLY A 90 1.46 11.30 -6.49
N LEU A 91 1.19 11.90 -5.33
CA LEU A 91 0.28 11.29 -4.36
C LEU A 91 -1.12 11.74 -4.71
N ASP A 92 -1.99 10.79 -5.05
CA ASP A 92 -3.40 10.99 -5.34
C ASP A 92 -4.21 9.73 -5.00
N ASN A 93 -5.49 9.71 -5.35
CA ASN A 93 -6.34 8.55 -5.14
C ASN A 93 -6.37 7.54 -6.31
N HIS A 94 -5.49 7.65 -7.32
CA HIS A 94 -5.52 6.76 -8.50
C HIS A 94 -5.27 5.29 -8.15
N TYR A 95 -4.51 5.00 -7.08
CA TYR A 95 -4.39 3.64 -6.55
C TYR A 95 -5.76 2.98 -6.32
N PHE A 96 -6.70 3.69 -5.69
CA PHE A 96 -8.04 3.19 -5.42
C PHE A 96 -8.91 3.19 -6.69
N ILE A 97 -8.83 4.23 -7.52
CA ILE A 97 -9.57 4.31 -8.80
C ILE A 97 -9.18 3.12 -9.70
N ASN A 98 -7.89 2.80 -9.78
CA ASN A 98 -7.40 1.69 -10.58
C ASN A 98 -7.84 0.35 -9.99
N MET A 99 -7.77 0.18 -8.66
CA MET A 99 -8.16 -1.04 -7.96
C MET A 99 -9.64 -1.42 -8.21
N VAL A 100 -10.57 -0.46 -8.16
CA VAL A 100 -12.01 -0.74 -8.36
C VAL A 100 -12.40 -0.99 -9.82
N SER A 101 -11.48 -0.76 -10.76
CA SER A 101 -11.75 -0.90 -12.19
C SER A 101 -11.48 -2.32 -12.69
N THR A 102 -12.22 -2.76 -13.72
CA THR A 102 -12.15 -4.15 -14.25
C THR A 102 -10.91 -4.39 -15.13
N GLY A 103 -10.70 -5.65 -15.56
CA GLY A 103 -9.62 -6.02 -16.49
C GLY A 103 -8.29 -6.35 -15.80
N TRP A 104 -8.34 -6.77 -14.54
CA TRP A 104 -7.21 -7.38 -13.84
C TRP A 104 -7.07 -8.85 -14.24
N PHE A 105 -5.84 -9.31 -14.39
CA PHE A 105 -5.50 -10.71 -14.63
C PHE A 105 -4.27 -11.09 -13.82
N ILE A 106 -4.07 -12.39 -13.60
CA ILE A 106 -2.91 -12.90 -12.87
C ILE A 106 -1.70 -13.04 -13.78
N GLN A 107 -0.61 -12.37 -13.40
CA GLN A 107 0.69 -12.51 -14.05
C GLN A 107 1.64 -13.31 -13.17
N LYS A 108 2.20 -14.40 -13.71
CA LYS A 108 3.21 -15.21 -13.03
C LYS A 108 4.56 -14.52 -13.09
N MET A 109 5.20 -14.42 -11.93
CA MET A 109 6.52 -13.83 -11.74
C MET A 109 7.55 -14.93 -11.54
N VAL A 110 8.63 -14.88 -12.33
CA VAL A 110 9.74 -15.84 -12.23
C VAL A 110 11.02 -15.06 -12.00
N THR A 111 11.62 -15.12 -10.82
CA THR A 111 12.82 -14.31 -10.54
C THR A 111 14.11 -15.07 -10.88
N PRO A 112 15.06 -14.51 -11.68
CA PRO A 112 16.31 -15.20 -11.99
C PRO A 112 17.25 -15.35 -10.77
N MET A 113 17.17 -14.43 -9.81
CA MET A 113 18.14 -14.27 -8.73
C MET A 113 17.89 -15.21 -7.54
N ALA A 114 16.63 -15.61 -7.34
CA ALA A 114 16.26 -16.68 -6.43
C ALA A 114 15.67 -17.79 -7.29
N LYS A 115 16.46 -18.83 -7.57
CA LYS A 115 16.13 -19.98 -8.45
C LYS A 115 14.76 -20.65 -8.17
N PHE A 116 14.02 -20.23 -7.14
CA PHE A 116 12.74 -20.81 -6.71
C PHE A 116 11.71 -19.80 -6.18
N LEU A 117 11.94 -18.48 -6.20
CA LEU A 117 10.87 -17.53 -5.89
C LEU A 117 10.01 -17.36 -7.15
N VAL A 118 8.97 -18.18 -7.20
CA VAL A 118 7.85 -18.12 -8.12
C VAL A 118 6.66 -17.59 -7.33
N SER A 119 6.08 -16.49 -7.80
CA SER A 119 4.89 -15.89 -7.21
C SER A 119 4.03 -15.31 -8.32
N SER A 120 2.93 -14.65 -8.00
CA SER A 120 2.06 -14.02 -8.97
C SER A 120 1.65 -12.63 -8.52
N GLN A 121 1.22 -11.79 -9.46
CA GLN A 121 0.70 -10.46 -9.17
C GLN A 121 -0.51 -10.17 -10.03
N TRP A 122 -1.43 -9.40 -9.48
CA TRP A 122 -2.51 -8.83 -10.28
C TRP A 122 -1.91 -7.81 -11.22
N SER A 123 -2.24 -7.92 -12.50
CA SER A 123 -1.72 -7.06 -13.55
C SER A 123 -2.85 -6.55 -14.42
N LYS A 124 -2.63 -5.37 -14.97
CA LYS A 124 -3.59 -4.70 -15.84
C LYS A 124 -2.86 -3.93 -16.93
N ILE A 125 -3.39 -4.02 -18.15
CA ILE A 125 -2.86 -3.33 -19.32
C ILE A 125 -3.91 -2.34 -19.83
N ARG A 126 -3.52 -1.07 -19.97
CA ARG A 126 -4.35 -0.01 -20.57
C ARG A 126 -3.54 0.74 -21.63
N GLY A 127 -3.70 0.36 -22.89
CA GLY A 127 -2.87 0.88 -23.97
C GLY A 127 -1.41 0.49 -23.76
N GLN A 128 -0.53 1.47 -23.63
CA GLN A 128 0.90 1.25 -23.31
C GLN A 128 1.20 1.22 -21.81
N HIS A 129 0.22 1.52 -20.96
CA HIS A 129 0.42 1.57 -19.51
C HIS A 129 0.18 0.18 -18.91
N PHE A 130 1.12 -0.23 -18.07
CA PHE A 130 1.04 -1.43 -17.25
C PHE A 130 0.91 -1.02 -15.78
N SER A 131 -0.10 -1.57 -15.13
CA SER A 131 -0.33 -1.42 -13.69
C SER A 131 -0.31 -2.78 -13.03
N MET A 132 0.09 -2.80 -11.77
CA MET A 132 0.12 -4.01 -10.96
C MET A 132 -0.47 -3.79 -9.56
N MET A 133 -0.92 -4.86 -8.93
CA MET A 133 -1.29 -4.92 -7.51
C MET A 133 -0.71 -6.22 -6.92
N LEU A 134 -0.12 -6.16 -5.73
CA LEU A 134 0.26 -7.37 -4.99
C LEU A 134 -1.00 -8.08 -4.48
N HIS A 135 -0.90 -9.34 -4.05
CA HIS A 135 -2.04 -9.99 -3.38
C HIS A 135 -2.46 -9.23 -2.13
N ALA A 136 -1.49 -8.76 -1.34
CA ALA A 136 -1.76 -7.92 -0.18
C ALA A 136 -2.43 -6.57 -0.52
N ASP A 137 -2.28 -6.06 -1.75
CA ASP A 137 -3.04 -4.90 -2.23
C ASP A 137 -4.47 -5.31 -2.57
N MET A 138 -4.65 -6.33 -3.39
CA MET A 138 -5.98 -6.67 -3.87
C MET A 138 -6.88 -7.18 -2.74
N ALA A 139 -6.29 -7.74 -1.67
CA ALA A 139 -6.98 -8.24 -0.50
C ALA A 139 -7.81 -7.18 0.26
N ILE A 140 -7.52 -5.88 0.09
CA ILE A 140 -8.33 -4.82 0.69
C ILE A 140 -9.61 -4.50 -0.09
N TYR A 141 -9.75 -5.06 -1.29
CA TYR A 141 -10.94 -4.87 -2.12
C TYR A 141 -11.65 -6.18 -2.44
N LYS A 142 -10.90 -7.25 -2.69
CA LYS A 142 -11.41 -8.58 -3.00
C LYS A 142 -11.00 -9.57 -1.92
N SER A 143 -11.92 -10.48 -1.57
CA SER A 143 -11.66 -11.58 -0.64
C SER A 143 -11.34 -12.84 -1.44
N PHE A 144 -10.14 -13.37 -1.22
CA PHE A 144 -9.62 -14.56 -1.90
C PHE A 144 -8.56 -15.22 -1.02
N ASN A 145 -8.30 -16.51 -1.26
CA ASN A 145 -7.16 -17.20 -0.69
C ASN A 145 -6.08 -17.36 -1.75
N VAL A 146 -4.83 -17.40 -1.30
CA VAL A 146 -3.68 -17.58 -2.19
C VAL A 146 -3.11 -18.97 -1.99
N SER A 147 -2.93 -19.73 -3.07
CA SER A 147 -2.46 -21.11 -3.03
C SER A 147 -1.69 -21.53 -4.29
N GLY A 148 -1.12 -22.73 -4.26
CA GLY A 148 -0.41 -23.29 -5.40
C GLY A 148 1.05 -22.81 -5.49
N GLN A 149 1.73 -23.26 -6.54
CA GLN A 149 3.18 -23.06 -6.70
C GLN A 149 3.56 -21.60 -6.98
N PHE A 150 2.65 -20.81 -7.55
CA PHE A 150 2.88 -19.42 -7.92
C PHE A 150 2.13 -18.44 -7.02
N ASP A 151 1.62 -18.87 -5.87
CA ASP A 151 0.79 -18.02 -5.01
C ASP A 151 -0.37 -17.40 -5.81
N GLU A 152 -1.19 -18.24 -6.45
CA GLU A 152 -2.31 -17.78 -7.26
C GLU A 152 -3.56 -17.61 -6.39
N PRO A 153 -4.38 -16.57 -6.64
CA PRO A 153 -5.67 -16.43 -5.98
C PRO A 153 -6.63 -17.52 -6.45
N ASP A 154 -7.53 -17.93 -5.57
CA ASP A 154 -8.55 -18.96 -5.83
C ASP A 154 -9.76 -18.47 -6.66
N CYS A 155 -9.74 -17.20 -7.10
CA CYS A 155 -10.76 -16.60 -7.95
C CYS A 155 -10.18 -15.54 -8.90
N GLU A 156 -10.93 -15.25 -9.96
CA GLU A 156 -10.65 -14.16 -10.89
C GLU A 156 -11.27 -12.84 -10.40
N PHE A 157 -10.74 -11.69 -10.84
CA PHE A 157 -11.11 -10.38 -10.30
C PHE A 157 -12.63 -10.11 -10.31
N ASP A 158 -13.30 -10.40 -11.42
CA ASP A 158 -14.74 -10.12 -11.57
C ASP A 158 -15.61 -11.08 -10.74
N ASP A 159 -15.13 -12.30 -10.47
CA ASP A 159 -15.84 -13.34 -9.72
C ASP A 159 -15.52 -13.34 -8.22
N CYS A 160 -14.40 -12.74 -7.81
CA CYS A 160 -14.01 -12.65 -6.41
C CYS A 160 -15.02 -11.79 -5.61
N PRO A 161 -15.47 -12.27 -4.44
CA PRO A 161 -16.32 -11.48 -3.55
C PRO A 161 -15.56 -10.25 -3.04
N PHE A 162 -16.31 -9.22 -2.64
CA PHE A 162 -15.71 -8.03 -2.03
C PHE A 162 -15.20 -8.33 -0.62
N ALA A 163 -14.05 -7.74 -0.26
CA ALA A 163 -13.55 -7.73 1.11
C ALA A 163 -14.42 -6.85 2.02
N SER A 164 -14.36 -7.07 3.33
CA SER A 164 -15.08 -6.23 4.32
C SER A 164 -14.66 -4.75 4.26
N THR A 165 -13.44 -4.48 3.80
CA THR A 165 -12.86 -3.14 3.66
C THR A 165 -13.13 -2.47 2.30
N ALA A 166 -13.81 -3.15 1.37
CA ALA A 166 -14.08 -2.64 0.02
C ALA A 166 -14.84 -1.30 0.04
N VAL A 167 -15.68 -1.05 1.06
CA VAL A 167 -16.39 0.22 1.23
C VAL A 167 -15.44 1.42 1.37
N TYR A 168 -14.29 1.25 2.02
CA TYR A 168 -13.29 2.31 2.18
C TYR A 168 -12.51 2.55 0.89
N VAL A 169 -12.20 1.47 0.16
CA VAL A 169 -11.59 1.54 -1.18
C VAL A 169 -12.48 2.34 -2.13
N GLU A 170 -13.78 2.03 -2.15
CA GLU A 170 -14.74 2.77 -2.97
C GLU A 170 -14.91 4.23 -2.54
N GLU A 171 -14.91 4.50 -1.23
CA GLU A 171 -14.98 5.86 -0.70
C GLU A 171 -13.78 6.69 -1.19
N PHE A 172 -12.57 6.16 -1.07
CA PHE A 172 -11.34 6.84 -1.47
C PHE A 172 -11.21 6.96 -2.99
N ALA A 173 -11.68 5.97 -3.76
CA ALA A 173 -11.76 6.08 -5.21
C ALA A 173 -12.69 7.22 -5.66
N LYS A 174 -13.78 7.49 -4.92
CA LYS A 174 -14.74 8.56 -5.23
C LYS A 174 -14.31 9.94 -4.71
N SER A 175 -13.46 9.99 -3.67
CA SER A 175 -13.10 11.25 -3.01
C SER A 175 -11.63 11.28 -2.56
N GLU A 176 -10.82 12.01 -3.31
CA GLU A 176 -9.44 12.30 -2.93
C GLU A 176 -9.36 13.08 -1.60
N ALA A 177 -10.30 13.98 -1.34
CA ALA A 177 -10.35 14.72 -0.08
C ALA A 177 -10.58 13.79 1.13
N ALA A 178 -11.43 12.77 0.99
CA ALA A 178 -11.65 11.76 2.04
C ALA A 178 -10.40 10.91 2.25
N PHE A 179 -9.71 10.55 1.16
CA PHE A 179 -8.44 9.85 1.20
C PHE A 179 -7.38 10.68 1.95
N TYR A 180 -7.08 11.91 1.54
CA TYR A 180 -6.06 12.73 2.19
C TYR A 180 -6.37 13.01 3.66
N LYS A 181 -7.63 13.28 4.00
CA LYS A 181 -8.03 13.50 5.39
C LYS A 181 -7.72 12.27 6.26
N THR A 182 -8.04 11.07 5.75
CA THR A 182 -7.77 9.83 6.49
C THR A 182 -6.28 9.51 6.51
N LEU A 183 -5.58 9.69 5.39
CA LEU A 183 -4.14 9.43 5.27
C LEU A 183 -3.35 10.32 6.22
N SER A 184 -3.67 11.61 6.35
CA SER A 184 -2.98 12.51 7.28
C SER A 184 -3.02 11.96 8.71
N ILE A 185 -4.19 11.55 9.19
CA ILE A 185 -4.37 10.96 10.52
C ILE A 185 -3.58 9.66 10.66
N ALA A 186 -3.75 8.75 9.71
CA ALA A 186 -3.13 7.43 9.75
C ALA A 186 -1.59 7.50 9.68
N TYR A 187 -1.07 8.39 8.83
CA TYR A 187 0.37 8.59 8.66
C TYR A 187 0.99 9.22 9.89
N THR A 188 0.31 10.19 10.52
CA THR A 188 0.74 10.75 11.81
C THR A 188 0.81 9.68 12.89
N LYS A 189 -0.23 8.84 13.04
CA LYS A 189 -0.20 7.70 13.97
C LYS A 189 0.97 6.75 13.70
N MET A 190 1.18 6.39 12.44
CA MET A 190 2.28 5.50 12.03
C MET A 190 3.66 6.10 12.35
N LEU A 191 3.86 7.40 12.14
CA LEU A 191 5.11 8.09 12.46
C LEU A 191 5.34 8.21 13.97
N GLU A 192 4.28 8.39 14.75
CA GLU A 192 4.38 8.53 16.21
C GLU A 192 4.65 7.17 16.88
N GLY A 193 4.09 6.08 16.35
CA GLY A 193 4.23 4.74 16.93
C GLY A 193 3.77 4.73 18.40
N ASP A 194 4.51 4.02 19.26
CA ASP A 194 4.32 4.05 20.73
C ASP A 194 5.01 5.26 21.39
N GLY A 195 5.48 6.25 20.61
CA GLY A 195 6.37 7.32 21.05
C GLY A 195 5.74 8.27 22.08
N ALA A 196 6.11 8.11 23.35
CA ALA A 196 5.85 9.09 24.39
C ALA A 196 6.81 10.30 24.26
N GLY A 197 6.32 11.51 24.53
CA GLY A 197 7.15 12.72 24.62
C GLY A 197 7.43 13.46 23.29
N LEU A 198 6.74 13.12 22.20
CA LEU A 198 6.84 13.84 20.93
C LEU A 198 6.16 15.21 21.01
N VAL A 199 6.81 16.24 20.46
CA VAL A 199 6.33 17.63 20.48
C VAL A 199 6.16 18.12 19.04
N THR A 200 5.04 18.78 18.74
CA THR A 200 4.81 19.41 17.44
C THR A 200 5.88 20.46 17.17
N ALA A 201 6.53 20.40 16.01
CA ALA A 201 7.44 21.46 15.59
C ALA A 201 6.65 22.77 15.44
N ILE A 202 7.11 23.83 16.12
CA ILE A 202 6.53 25.18 16.10
C ILE A 202 6.98 25.91 14.84
#